data_AF-A0A142XLW8-F1
#
_entry.id   AF-A0A142XLW8-F1
#
_cell.length_a   1.000
_cell.length_b   1.000
_cell.length_c   1.000
_cell.angle_alpha   90.00
_cell.angle_beta   90.00
_cell.angle_gamma   90.00
#
_symmetry.space_group_name_H-M   'P 1'
#
loop_
_entity.id
_entity.type
_entity.pdbx_description
1 polymer ?
#
loop_
_entity_poly.entity_id
_entity_poly.type
_entity_poly.pdbx_seq_one_letter_code
_entity_poly.pdbx_strand_id
1 'polypeptide(L)'
;MWRLFCFVGPLFLYGCQPAPRLDPSKPWQIEFGRGSGLEGLDTIKLNQNGKAILHRRKSELRGDVTVDSWETTTVVLSPEKVAKILDAVAENRLLELSKAYHSRMHDGTQWVLWVRQGEWEKAVYFNNRFPDSIVQFAKKLDGVLTGEDSQWHAVPDKGARDHERDLWDSIKR
;
A
#
# COMPACT_ATOMS: atom_id res chain seq x y z
N MET A 1 -38.48 0.10 -2.24
CA MET A 1 -38.83 -0.95 -1.26
C MET A 1 -38.46 -2.29 -1.87
N TRP A 2 -37.25 -2.77 -1.62
CA TRP A 2 -36.74 -4.04 -2.18
C TRP A 2 -36.73 -5.10 -1.07
N ARG A 3 -37.57 -6.14 -1.21
CA ARG A 3 -37.59 -7.30 -0.32
C ARG A 3 -36.79 -8.42 -0.98
N LEU A 4 -35.62 -8.73 -0.44
CA LEU A 4 -34.90 -9.97 -0.74
C LEU A 4 -35.54 -11.10 0.09
N PHE A 5 -36.08 -12.10 -0.57
CA PHE A 5 -36.48 -13.36 0.06
C PHE A 5 -35.25 -14.27 0.15
N CYS A 6 -34.81 -14.61 1.36
CA CYS A 6 -33.89 -15.72 1.60
C CYS A 6 -34.70 -17.00 1.84
N PHE A 7 -34.51 -18.00 1.00
CA PHE A 7 -35.03 -19.36 1.19
C PHE A 7 -34.33 -20.03 2.37
N VAL A 8 -35.11 -20.67 3.26
CA VAL A 8 -34.64 -21.36 4.47
C VAL A 8 -34.61 -22.86 4.18
N GLY A 9 -33.41 -23.42 4.03
CA GLY A 9 -33.15 -24.87 4.11
C GLY A 9 -32.04 -25.12 5.13
N PRO A 10 -31.96 -26.31 5.76
CA PRO A 10 -30.95 -26.61 6.77
C PRO A 10 -29.62 -26.96 6.09
N LEU A 11 -29.05 -25.98 5.41
CA LEU A 11 -27.63 -25.94 5.07
C LEU A 11 -26.98 -25.04 6.11
N PHE A 12 -25.84 -25.47 6.65
CA PHE A 12 -24.96 -24.62 7.45
C PHE A 12 -24.74 -23.31 6.67
N LEU A 13 -25.48 -22.27 7.07
CA LEU A 13 -25.27 -20.91 6.64
C LEU A 13 -23.91 -20.53 7.23
N TYR A 14 -22.84 -20.85 6.50
CA TYR A 14 -21.59 -20.12 6.59
C TYR A 14 -21.97 -18.69 6.21
N GLY A 15 -22.41 -17.93 7.22
CA GLY A 15 -22.84 -16.55 7.08
C GLY A 15 -21.74 -15.84 6.32
N CYS A 16 -22.12 -15.22 5.20
CA CYS A 16 -21.25 -14.34 4.45
C CYS A 16 -20.87 -13.19 5.40
N GLN A 17 -19.82 -13.39 6.19
CA GLN A 17 -19.31 -12.34 7.04
C GLN A 17 -18.87 -11.21 6.11
N PRO A 18 -19.29 -9.96 6.38
CA PRO A 18 -18.81 -8.85 5.59
C PRO A 18 -17.28 -8.84 5.63
N ALA A 19 -16.66 -8.66 4.47
CA ALA A 19 -15.22 -8.55 4.36
C ALA A 19 -14.71 -7.50 5.37
N PRO A 20 -13.57 -7.73 6.06
CA PRO A 20 -13.01 -6.75 6.97
C PRO A 20 -12.82 -5.41 6.26
N ARG A 21 -13.25 -4.31 6.88
CA ARG A 21 -13.12 -2.95 6.36
C ARG A 21 -12.47 -2.06 7.41
N LEU A 22 -11.70 -1.08 6.95
CA LEU A 22 -11.20 -0.01 7.81
C LEU A 22 -12.36 0.90 8.20
N ASP A 23 -12.54 1.12 9.50
CA ASP A 23 -13.44 2.14 10.03
C ASP A 23 -12.84 3.55 9.83
N PRO A 24 -13.42 4.43 9.01
CA PRO A 24 -12.87 5.76 8.75
C PRO A 24 -12.88 6.68 9.98
N SER A 25 -13.68 6.35 11.02
CA SER A 25 -13.74 7.12 12.26
C SER A 25 -12.58 6.82 13.22
N LYS A 26 -11.88 5.70 13.03
CA LYS A 26 -10.74 5.29 13.87
C LYS A 26 -9.42 5.69 13.23
N PRO A 27 -8.37 5.98 14.01
CA PRO A 27 -7.02 6.19 13.49
C PRO A 27 -6.56 5.00 12.65
N TRP A 28 -6.23 5.27 11.39
CA TRP A 28 -5.69 4.28 10.47
C TRP A 28 -4.47 4.82 9.72
N GLN A 29 -3.63 3.89 9.27
CA GLN A 29 -2.44 4.14 8.47
C GLN A 29 -2.31 3.04 7.43
N ILE A 30 -1.96 3.43 6.21
CA ILE A 30 -1.66 2.53 5.09
C ILE A 30 -0.28 2.90 4.60
N GLU A 31 0.63 1.94 4.58
CA GLU A 31 1.93 2.07 3.93
C GLU A 31 2.05 1.04 2.82
N PHE A 32 2.55 1.48 1.67
CA PHE A 32 2.76 0.61 0.53
C PHE A 32 4.11 0.91 -0.10
N GLY A 33 4.96 -0.11 -0.21
CA GLY A 33 6.29 -0.04 -0.79
C GLY A 33 6.40 -0.94 -2.02
N ARG A 34 7.09 -0.46 -3.06
CA ARG A 34 7.38 -1.21 -4.29
C ARG A 34 8.82 -0.99 -4.72
N GLY A 35 9.56 -2.05 -5.05
CA GLY A 35 10.94 -1.90 -5.53
C GLY A 35 11.70 -3.21 -5.45
N SER A 36 12.95 -3.15 -5.02
CA SER A 36 13.77 -4.34 -4.78
C SER A 36 14.42 -4.27 -3.39
N GLY A 37 14.68 -5.41 -2.77
CA GLY A 37 15.33 -5.42 -1.45
C GLY A 37 16.73 -4.80 -1.48
N LEU A 38 17.44 -4.97 -2.61
CA LEU A 38 18.79 -4.43 -2.80
C LEU A 38 18.79 -2.92 -3.02
N GLU A 39 17.89 -2.40 -3.86
CA GLU A 39 17.92 -0.99 -4.27
C GLU A 39 16.98 -0.11 -3.43
N GLY A 40 16.05 -0.70 -2.69
CA GLY A 40 15.05 -0.03 -1.87
C GLY A 40 13.67 0.02 -2.51
N LEU A 41 12.72 0.58 -1.75
CA LEU A 41 11.31 0.69 -2.10
C LEU A 41 10.90 2.15 -2.31
N ASP A 42 10.18 2.40 -3.40
CA ASP A 42 9.31 3.56 -3.54
C ASP A 42 8.14 3.38 -2.57
N THR A 43 7.97 4.31 -1.61
CA THR A 43 6.97 4.18 -0.55
C THR A 43 5.91 5.24 -0.64
N ILE A 44 4.69 4.86 -0.26
CA ILE A 44 3.57 5.74 -0.03
C ILE A 44 3.10 5.49 1.39
N LYS A 45 3.11 6.53 2.24
CA LYS A 45 2.59 6.50 3.60
C LYS A 45 1.38 7.40 3.69
N LEU A 46 0.20 6.84 3.90
CA LEU A 46 -1.06 7.56 4.04
C LEU A 46 -1.62 7.37 5.46
N ASN A 47 -2.14 8.43 6.05
CA ASN A 47 -2.82 8.38 7.35
C ASN A 47 -4.26 8.90 7.25
N GLN A 48 -5.00 8.81 8.36
CA GLN A 48 -6.40 9.23 8.46
C GLN A 48 -6.68 10.68 8.06
N ASN A 49 -5.72 11.59 8.20
CA ASN A 49 -5.93 13.02 7.89
C ASN A 49 -5.74 13.35 6.41
N GLY A 50 -5.50 12.33 5.56
CA GLY A 50 -5.28 12.50 4.13
C GLY A 50 -3.86 12.93 3.76
N LYS A 51 -2.95 13.13 4.73
CA LYS A 51 -1.55 13.37 4.44
C LYS A 51 -0.91 12.10 3.87
N ALA A 52 -0.43 12.20 2.63
CA ALA A 52 0.38 11.18 1.99
C ALA A 52 1.83 11.67 1.89
N ILE A 53 2.78 10.86 2.36
CA ILE A 53 4.21 11.08 2.18
C ILE A 53 4.70 10.04 1.18
N LEU A 54 5.28 10.52 0.08
CA LEU A 54 5.75 9.66 -1.01
C LEU A 54 7.28 9.75 -1.05
N HIS A 55 7.93 8.59 -1.20
CA HIS A 55 9.34 8.50 -1.51
C HIS A 55 9.50 7.76 -2.82
N ARG A 56 10.37 8.27 -3.68
CA ARG A 56 10.72 7.59 -4.94
C ARG A 56 12.22 7.61 -5.15
N ARG A 57 12.73 6.55 -5.77
CA ARG A 57 14.08 6.54 -6.33
C ARG A 57 14.14 7.42 -7.56
N LYS A 58 15.25 8.12 -7.72
CA LYS A 58 15.60 8.88 -8.90
C LYS A 58 16.98 8.45 -9.38
N SER A 59 17.07 8.07 -10.65
CA SER A 59 18.32 7.68 -11.29
C SER A 59 18.72 8.79 -12.26
N GLU A 60 19.89 9.38 -12.05
CA GLU A 60 20.43 10.46 -12.89
C GLU A 60 21.77 10.01 -13.51
N LEU A 61 21.95 10.21 -14.81
CA LEU A 61 23.24 10.03 -15.46
C LEU A 61 24.11 11.27 -15.21
N ARG A 62 25.26 11.10 -14.55
CA ARG A 62 26.24 12.16 -14.28
C ARG A 62 27.57 11.79 -14.95
N GLY A 63 27.79 12.32 -16.16
CA GLY A 63 28.88 11.86 -17.01
C GLY A 63 28.62 10.43 -17.47
N ASP A 64 29.56 9.52 -17.18
CA ASP A 64 29.46 8.09 -17.54
C ASP A 64 28.94 7.21 -16.38
N VAL A 65 28.47 7.81 -15.28
CA VAL A 65 28.02 7.10 -14.08
C VAL A 65 26.55 7.37 -13.81
N THR A 66 25.78 6.32 -13.58
CA THR A 66 24.41 6.41 -13.06
C THR A 66 24.46 6.58 -11.54
N VAL A 67 23.88 7.68 -11.05
CA VAL A 67 23.78 7.99 -9.62
C VAL A 67 22.33 7.86 -9.20
N ASP A 68 22.06 6.96 -8.26
CA ASP A 68 20.76 6.84 -7.63
C ASP A 68 20.67 7.74 -6.40
N SER A 69 19.54 8.43 -6.28
CA SER A 69 19.18 9.24 -5.13
C SER A 69 17.70 9.04 -4.80
N TRP A 70 17.25 9.60 -3.68
CA TRP A 70 15.87 9.53 -3.25
C TRP A 70 15.25 10.92 -3.24
N GLU A 71 13.99 11.00 -3.64
CA GLU A 71 13.17 12.20 -3.50
C GLU A 71 11.97 11.91 -2.62
N THR A 72 11.54 12.92 -1.86
CA THR A 72 10.34 12.89 -1.02
C THR A 72 9.41 14.02 -1.40
N THR A 73 8.11 13.77 -1.27
CA THR A 73 7.10 14.81 -1.34
C THR A 73 5.98 14.51 -0.37
N THR A 74 5.26 15.56 0.03
CA THR A 74 4.09 15.46 0.90
C THR A 74 2.91 16.11 0.21
N VAL A 75 1.82 15.37 0.08
CA VAL A 75 0.56 15.88 -0.46
C VAL A 75 -0.54 15.69 0.58
N VAL A 76 -1.56 16.55 0.55
CA VAL A 76 -2.75 16.44 1.40
C VAL A 76 -3.93 16.12 0.50
N LEU A 77 -4.39 14.88 0.56
CA LEU A 77 -5.48 14.39 -0.26
C LEU A 77 -6.83 14.93 0.22
N SER A 78 -7.72 15.22 -0.71
CA SER A 78 -9.10 15.56 -0.38
C SER A 78 -9.81 14.37 0.28
N PRO A 79 -10.85 14.62 1.10
CA PRO A 79 -11.65 13.54 1.70
C PRO A 79 -12.21 12.55 0.67
N GLU A 80 -12.57 13.01 -0.53
CA GLU A 80 -13.03 12.16 -1.63
C GLU A 80 -11.94 11.20 -2.13
N LYS A 81 -10.70 11.69 -2.28
CA LYS A 81 -9.55 10.86 -2.67
C LYS A 81 -9.22 9.83 -1.59
N VAL A 82 -9.28 10.23 -0.33
CA VAL A 82 -9.11 9.32 0.82
C VAL A 82 -10.17 8.22 0.79
N ALA A 83 -11.45 8.57 0.59
CA ALA A 83 -12.54 7.59 0.48
C ALA A 83 -12.29 6.59 -0.66
N LYS A 84 -11.88 7.06 -1.85
CA LYS A 84 -11.52 6.18 -2.98
C LYS A 84 -10.41 5.19 -2.66
N ILE A 85 -9.41 5.59 -1.87
CA ILE A 85 -8.33 4.70 -1.43
C ILE A 85 -8.87 3.65 -0.45
N LEU A 86 -9.69 4.04 0.52
CA LEU A 86 -10.30 3.10 1.47
C LEU A 86 -11.24 2.12 0.76
N ASP A 87 -12.02 2.58 -0.21
CA ASP A 87 -12.86 1.73 -1.06
C ASP A 87 -11.99 0.76 -1.84
N ALA A 88 -10.87 1.20 -2.43
CA ALA A 88 -9.94 0.32 -3.11
C ALA A 88 -9.32 -0.75 -2.19
N VAL A 89 -9.08 -0.46 -0.91
CA VAL A 89 -8.62 -1.47 0.07
C VAL A 89 -9.70 -2.55 0.26
N ALA A 90 -10.96 -2.14 0.43
CA ALA A 90 -12.09 -3.04 0.66
C ALA A 90 -12.44 -3.86 -0.60
N GLU A 91 -12.57 -3.22 -1.76
CA GLU A 91 -12.92 -3.86 -3.04
C GLU A 91 -11.91 -4.92 -3.46
N ASN A 92 -10.61 -4.69 -3.21
CA ASN A 92 -9.55 -5.64 -3.53
C ASN A 92 -9.29 -6.66 -2.40
N ARG A 93 -10.08 -6.62 -1.31
CA ARG A 93 -9.99 -7.54 -0.16
C ARG A 93 -8.59 -7.63 0.44
N LEU A 94 -7.87 -6.51 0.52
CA LEU A 94 -6.46 -6.53 0.94
C LEU A 94 -6.26 -7.05 2.37
N LEU A 95 -7.26 -6.83 3.23
CA LEU A 95 -7.20 -7.28 4.63
C LEU A 95 -7.34 -8.81 4.76
N GLU A 96 -7.75 -9.50 3.69
CA GLU A 96 -7.92 -10.96 3.63
C GLU A 96 -6.73 -11.68 2.99
N LEU A 97 -5.78 -10.94 2.41
CA LEU A 97 -4.59 -11.52 1.79
C LEU A 97 -3.77 -12.35 2.81
N SER A 98 -3.09 -13.38 2.33
CA SER A 98 -2.12 -14.13 3.14
C SER A 98 -0.96 -13.23 3.54
N LYS A 99 -0.22 -13.58 4.62
CA LYS A 99 0.92 -12.77 5.09
C LYS A 99 2.05 -12.64 4.06
N ALA A 100 2.21 -13.61 3.16
CA ALA A 100 3.26 -13.58 2.17
C ALA A 100 2.89 -14.30 0.87
N TYR A 101 3.46 -13.83 -0.24
CA TYR A 101 3.37 -14.41 -1.56
C TYR A 101 4.76 -14.50 -2.19
N HIS A 102 5.15 -15.69 -2.65
CA HIS A 102 6.47 -15.94 -3.23
C HIS A 102 6.37 -16.61 -4.61
N SER A 103 7.26 -16.26 -5.53
CA SER A 103 7.59 -17.04 -6.73
C SER A 103 9.10 -17.31 -6.82
N ARG A 104 9.51 -18.15 -7.77
CA ARG A 104 10.92 -18.51 -8.01
C ARG A 104 11.62 -17.62 -9.04
N MET A 105 11.04 -16.46 -9.40
CA MET A 105 11.68 -15.55 -10.35
C MET A 105 12.83 -14.79 -9.67
N HIS A 106 13.84 -14.40 -10.48
CA HIS A 106 15.08 -13.78 -10.02
C HIS A 106 15.20 -12.27 -10.34
N ASP A 107 14.12 -11.63 -10.79
CA ASP A 107 14.08 -10.19 -11.07
C ASP A 107 14.20 -9.34 -9.79
N GLY A 108 13.87 -9.92 -8.62
CA GLY A 108 14.08 -9.28 -7.32
C GLY A 108 13.04 -8.23 -6.94
N THR A 109 11.92 -8.17 -7.68
CA THR A 109 10.80 -7.28 -7.42
C THR A 109 10.07 -7.66 -6.11
N GLN A 110 9.98 -6.70 -5.20
CA GLN A 110 9.42 -6.88 -3.88
C GLN A 110 8.43 -5.77 -3.57
N TRP A 111 7.24 -6.14 -3.11
CA TRP A 111 6.25 -5.20 -2.59
C TRP A 111 5.98 -5.50 -1.12
N VAL A 112 5.65 -4.45 -0.36
CA VAL A 112 5.20 -4.56 1.03
C VAL A 112 3.96 -3.73 1.21
N LEU A 113 2.88 -4.33 1.72
CA LEU A 113 1.69 -3.61 2.17
C LEU A 113 1.62 -3.71 3.69
N TRP A 114 1.49 -2.59 4.37
CA TRP A 114 1.20 -2.54 5.80
C TRP A 114 -0.03 -1.69 6.05
N VAL A 115 -0.98 -2.22 6.81
CA VAL A 115 -2.22 -1.52 7.19
C VAL A 115 -2.36 -1.62 8.70
N ARG A 116 -2.65 -0.49 9.35
CA ARG A 116 -2.88 -0.39 10.79
C ARG A 116 -4.17 0.36 11.09
N GLN A 117 -4.92 -0.09 12.08
CA GLN A 117 -6.08 0.60 12.66
C GLN A 117 -6.16 0.35 14.17
N GLY A 118 -5.88 1.39 14.96
CA GLY A 118 -5.74 1.26 16.42
C GLY A 118 -4.62 0.28 16.80
N GLU A 119 -4.98 -0.77 17.55
CA GLU A 119 -4.09 -1.85 17.98
C GLU A 119 -3.96 -2.97 16.94
N TRP A 120 -4.83 -3.00 15.94
CA TRP A 120 -4.80 -4.01 14.89
C TRP A 120 -3.86 -3.58 13.76
N GLU A 121 -3.03 -4.51 13.30
CA GLU A 121 -2.18 -4.32 12.13
C GLU A 121 -2.07 -5.58 11.28
N LYS A 122 -1.79 -5.39 9.99
CA LYS A 122 -1.54 -6.46 9.02
C LYS A 122 -0.43 -6.01 8.07
N ALA A 123 0.61 -6.82 7.95
CA ALA A 123 1.62 -6.69 6.92
C ALA A 123 1.52 -7.85 5.92
N VAL A 124 1.74 -7.55 4.64
CA VAL A 124 1.78 -8.53 3.56
C VAL A 124 3.03 -8.30 2.71
N TYR A 125 3.84 -9.34 2.58
CA TYR A 125 5.05 -9.33 1.76
C TYR A 125 4.81 -10.03 0.42
N PHE A 126 5.24 -9.41 -0.67
CA PHE A 126 5.15 -9.98 -2.02
C PHE A 126 6.55 -10.04 -2.62
N ASN A 127 6.99 -11.24 -2.99
CA ASN A 127 8.29 -11.48 -3.63
C ASN A 127 8.06 -12.17 -4.98
N ASN A 128 8.11 -11.38 -6.06
CA ASN A 128 7.88 -11.83 -7.44
C ASN A 128 6.55 -12.58 -7.68
N ARG A 129 5.60 -12.48 -6.75
CA ARG A 129 4.24 -13.01 -6.87
C ARG A 129 3.26 -11.98 -6.34
N PHE A 130 2.49 -11.41 -7.24
CA PHE A 130 1.57 -10.31 -6.96
C PHE A 130 0.16 -10.76 -7.31
N PRO A 131 -0.67 -11.15 -6.33
CA PRO A 131 -2.08 -11.44 -6.57
C PRO A 131 -2.78 -10.27 -7.28
N ASP A 132 -3.76 -10.55 -8.14
CA ASP A 132 -4.49 -9.50 -8.88
C ASP A 132 -5.04 -8.41 -7.96
N SER A 133 -5.49 -8.78 -6.75
CA SER A 133 -5.92 -7.84 -5.71
C SER A 133 -4.91 -6.71 -5.43
N ILE A 134 -3.63 -7.03 -5.22
CA ILE A 134 -2.64 -5.99 -4.89
C ILE A 134 -2.26 -5.18 -6.15
N VAL A 135 -2.26 -5.80 -7.32
CA VAL A 135 -1.98 -5.13 -8.60
C VAL A 135 -3.08 -4.11 -8.93
N GLN A 136 -4.35 -4.49 -8.77
CA GLN A 136 -5.49 -3.60 -8.99
C GLN A 136 -5.56 -2.48 -7.95
N PHE A 137 -5.22 -2.77 -6.68
CA PHE A 137 -5.08 -1.73 -5.66
C PHE A 137 -3.99 -0.73 -6.02
N ALA A 138 -2.78 -1.19 -6.37
CA ALA A 138 -1.66 -0.33 -6.74
C ALA A 138 -2.04 0.60 -7.90
N LYS A 139 -2.69 0.05 -8.94
CA LYS A 139 -3.19 0.84 -10.07
C LYS A 139 -4.21 1.91 -9.65
N LYS A 140 -5.15 1.59 -8.77
CA LYS A 140 -6.14 2.56 -8.25
C LYS A 140 -5.47 3.64 -7.39
N LEU A 141 -4.53 3.24 -6.54
CA LEU A 141 -3.76 4.17 -5.70
C LEU A 141 -2.97 5.16 -6.57
N ASP A 142 -2.23 4.67 -7.56
CA ASP A 142 -1.49 5.52 -8.50
C ASP A 142 -2.44 6.47 -9.26
N GLY A 143 -3.61 5.98 -9.68
CA GLY A 143 -4.63 6.79 -10.33
C GLY A 143 -5.19 7.90 -9.45
N VAL A 144 -5.33 7.67 -8.14
CA VAL A 144 -5.77 8.70 -7.17
C VAL A 144 -4.68 9.75 -6.94
N LEU A 145 -3.42 9.31 -6.89
CA LEU A 145 -2.26 10.18 -6.64
C LEU A 145 -1.81 10.96 -7.89
N THR A 146 -2.22 10.52 -9.08
CA THR A 146 -1.92 11.23 -10.33
C THR A 146 -2.60 12.61 -10.34
N GLY A 147 -1.85 13.63 -10.77
CA GLY A 147 -2.34 15.01 -10.90
C GLY A 147 -2.27 15.86 -9.63
N GLU A 148 -1.74 15.32 -8.53
CA GLU A 148 -1.41 16.13 -7.36
C GLU A 148 -0.17 16.98 -7.67
N ASP A 149 -0.29 18.31 -7.57
CA ASP A 149 0.84 19.21 -7.71
C ASP A 149 1.82 18.95 -6.55
N SER A 150 2.97 18.36 -6.88
CA SER A 150 3.89 17.79 -5.91
C SER A 150 5.27 18.36 -6.13
N GLN A 151 5.77 19.10 -5.15
CA GLN A 151 7.17 19.54 -5.13
C GLN A 151 8.01 18.42 -4.51
N TRP A 152 8.90 17.84 -5.32
CA TRP A 152 9.81 16.80 -4.89
C TRP A 152 11.09 17.42 -4.34
N HIS A 153 11.51 16.94 -3.18
CA HIS A 153 12.73 17.37 -2.50
C HIS A 153 13.69 16.20 -2.39
N ALA A 154 14.98 16.45 -2.63
CA ALA A 154 16.01 15.43 -2.41
C ALA A 154 16.05 15.01 -0.93
N VAL A 155 16.16 13.71 -0.69
CA VAL A 155 16.43 13.14 0.64
C VAL A 155 17.94 13.12 0.83
N PRO A 156 18.47 13.59 1.99
CA PRO A 156 19.90 13.50 2.27
C PRO A 156 20.42 12.05 2.23
N ASP A 157 21.61 11.83 1.69
CA ASP A 157 22.22 10.49 1.56
C ASP A 157 22.30 9.75 2.91
N LYS A 158 22.58 10.50 3.98
CA LYS A 158 22.55 9.98 5.35
C LYS A 158 21.10 9.68 5.76
N GLY A 159 20.74 8.40 5.77
CA GLY A 159 19.39 7.95 6.11
C GLY A 159 18.46 7.86 4.89
N ALA A 160 19.01 7.83 3.68
CA ALA A 160 18.22 7.78 2.45
C ALA A 160 17.27 6.56 2.32
N ARG A 161 17.42 5.53 3.18
CA ARG A 161 16.53 4.36 3.25
C ARG A 161 15.75 4.26 4.56
N ASP A 162 15.81 5.26 5.43
CA ASP A 162 15.09 5.23 6.71
C ASP A 162 13.56 5.25 6.50
N HIS A 163 13.08 5.74 5.35
CA HIS A 163 11.65 5.81 5.03
C HIS A 163 10.99 4.43 4.86
N GLU A 164 11.74 3.39 4.52
CA GLU A 164 11.24 2.02 4.33
C GLU A 164 11.44 1.11 5.55
N ARG A 165 12.13 1.59 6.60
CA ARG A 165 12.43 0.78 7.79
C ARG A 165 11.17 0.19 8.43
N ASP A 166 10.14 1.02 8.63
CA ASP A 166 8.90 0.58 9.27
C ASP A 166 8.18 -0.50 8.46
N LEU A 167 8.21 -0.41 7.12
CA LEU A 167 7.67 -1.45 6.23
C LEU A 167 8.42 -2.76 6.40
N TRP A 168 9.74 -2.74 6.38
CA TRP A 168 10.57 -3.94 6.57
C TRP A 168 10.44 -4.55 7.96
N ASP A 169 10.26 -3.73 8.99
CA ASP A 169 10.03 -4.21 10.35
C ASP A 169 8.62 -4.78 10.54
N SER A 170 7.63 -4.27 9.80
CA SER A 170 6.23 -4.74 9.89
C SER A 170 6.07 -6.21 9.48
N ILE A 171 6.85 -6.70 8.52
CA ILE A 171 6.77 -8.09 8.03
C ILE A 171 7.47 -9.10 8.94
N LYS A 172 8.19 -8.64 9.98
CA LYS A 172 8.88 -9.49 10.97
C LYS A 172 7.97 -9.87 12.16
N ARG A 173 6.80 -9.22 12.28
CA ARG A 173 5.83 -9.40 13.38
C ARG A 173 4.82 -10.52 13.08
#